data_AF-A0A067D327-F1
#
_entry.id   AF-A0A067D327-F1
#
_cell.length_a   1.000
_cell.length_b   1.000
_cell.length_c   1.000
_cell.angle_alpha   90.00
_cell.angle_beta   90.00
_cell.angle_gamma   90.00
#
_symmetry.space_group_name_H-M   'P 1'
#
loop_
_entity.id
_entity.type
_entity.pdbx_description
1 polymer ?
#
loop_
_entity_poly.entity_id
_entity_poly.type
_entity_poly.pdbx_seq_one_letter_code
_entity_poly.pdbx_strand_id
1 'polypeptide(L)'
;MDVNRIFSAEQIAVPIELPLILKEWTKDIIRASPADIIAYSLTWFQEKAADALNGKLSVAEIENFRQLFEQYDVAMNGRMEARELRTFAIQDLNLDVNDAEIDAVVTLLDANNTGYLEYTEILKWYARQVA
;
A
#
# COMPACT_ATOMS: atom_id res chain seq x y z
N MET A 1 17.25 12.39 24.99
CA MET A 1 18.00 11.13 25.01
C MET A 1 18.22 10.75 23.58
N ASP A 2 19.42 11.00 23.08
CA ASP A 2 19.80 10.64 21.71
C ASP A 2 19.82 9.12 21.60
N VAL A 3 18.92 8.60 20.76
CA VAL A 3 18.92 7.18 20.41
C VAL A 3 20.08 7.00 19.42
N ASN A 4 21.23 6.60 19.95
CA ASN A 4 22.36 6.16 19.15
C ASN A 4 21.85 5.12 18.14
N ARG A 5 21.81 5.52 16.86
CA ARG A 5 21.49 4.63 15.74
C ARG A 5 22.59 3.59 15.69
N ILE A 6 22.32 2.43 16.27
CA ILE A 6 23.14 1.24 16.09
C ILE A 6 23.12 0.98 14.59
N PHE A 7 24.31 0.98 13.97
CA PHE A 7 24.49 0.75 12.55
C PHE A 7 23.87 -0.61 12.17
N SER A 8 22.65 -0.58 11.65
CA SER A 8 22.05 -1.70 10.93
C SER A 8 22.74 -1.75 9.57
N ALA A 9 23.14 -2.93 9.11
CA ALA A 9 23.70 -3.13 7.78
C ALA A 9 22.89 -2.37 6.71
N GLU A 10 23.55 -1.85 5.68
CA GLU A 10 23.05 -0.96 4.62
C GLU A 10 21.83 -1.46 3.79
N GLN A 11 20.98 -2.35 4.30
CA GLN A 11 19.89 -3.00 3.54
C GLN A 11 18.53 -3.06 4.24
N ILE A 12 18.30 -2.37 5.37
CA ILE A 12 16.95 -2.28 5.95
C ILE A 12 16.44 -0.84 5.86
N ALA A 13 15.68 -0.57 4.79
CA ALA A 13 14.93 0.67 4.64
C ALA A 13 13.67 0.60 5.52
N VAL A 14 13.73 1.20 6.71
CA VAL A 14 12.56 1.29 7.60
C VAL A 14 11.63 2.40 7.08
N PRO A 15 10.34 2.11 6.80
CA PRO A 15 9.39 3.14 6.39
C PRO A 15 9.24 4.23 7.46
N ILE A 16 9.20 5.50 7.04
CA ILE A 16 9.22 6.67 7.94
C ILE A 16 7.94 6.77 8.79
N GLU A 17 6.85 6.21 8.29
CA GLU A 17 5.52 6.17 8.90
C GLU A 17 5.38 5.04 9.94
N LEU A 18 6.18 3.98 9.84
CA LEU A 18 6.06 2.79 10.69
C LEU A 18 6.14 3.13 12.19
N PRO A 19 7.09 3.95 12.68
CA PRO A 19 7.15 4.30 14.10
C PRO A 19 5.90 5.04 14.60
N LEU A 20 5.27 5.85 13.75
CA LEU A 20 4.05 6.58 14.12
C LEU A 20 2.86 5.63 14.23
N ILE A 21 2.69 4.73 13.24
CA ILE A 21 1.62 3.73 13.22
C ILE A 21 1.70 2.84 14.46
N LEU A 22 2.89 2.32 14.78
CA LEU A 22 3.09 1.46 15.95
C LEU A 22 2.82 2.20 17.27
N LYS A 23 3.19 3.48 17.35
CA LYS A 23 2.92 4.32 18.53
C LYS A 23 1.42 4.54 18.73
N GLU A 24 0.66 4.77 17.67
CA GLU A 24 -0.79 4.95 17.74
C GLU A 24 -1.48 3.66 18.15
N TRP A 25 -1.17 2.54 17.49
CA TRP A 25 -1.68 1.22 17.86
C TRP A 25 -1.39 0.88 19.33
N THR A 26 -0.15 1.09 19.79
CA THR A 26 0.24 0.82 21.18
C THR A 26 -0.59 1.65 22.17
N LYS A 27 -0.83 2.94 21.86
CA LYS A 27 -1.66 3.80 22.71
C LYS A 27 -3.10 3.29 22.80
N ASP A 28 -3.65 2.80 21.69
CA ASP A 28 -5.03 2.32 21.65
C ASP A 28 -5.19 0.99 22.40
N ILE A 29 -4.22 0.08 22.28
CA ILE A 29 -4.16 -1.13 23.11
C ILE A 29 -4.13 -0.79 24.59
N ILE A 30 -3.28 0.16 25.00
CA ILE A 30 -3.17 0.57 26.42
C ILE A 30 -4.49 1.17 26.92
N ARG A 31 -5.18 1.98 26.09
CA ARG A 31 -6.45 2.61 26.46
C ARG A 31 -7.61 1.61 26.53
N ALA A 32 -7.73 0.74 25.53
CA ALA A 32 -8.84 -0.20 25.42
C ALA A 32 -8.68 -1.40 26.36
N SER A 33 -7.44 -1.74 26.73
CA SER A 33 -7.09 -2.91 27.55
C SER A 33 -7.87 -4.18 27.16
N PRO A 34 -7.82 -4.59 25.87
CA PRO A 34 -8.62 -5.70 25.38
C PRO A 34 -8.13 -7.02 25.97
N ALA A 35 -9.05 -7.94 26.25
CA ALA A 35 -8.72 -9.30 26.69
C ALA A 35 -8.01 -10.12 25.59
N ASP A 36 -8.34 -9.85 24.32
CA ASP A 36 -7.70 -10.44 23.15
C ASP A 36 -7.03 -9.36 22.31
N ILE A 37 -5.72 -9.22 22.49
CA ILE A 37 -4.88 -8.25 21.78
C ILE A 37 -4.79 -8.60 20.28
N ILE A 38 -4.83 -9.88 19.92
CA ILE A 38 -4.65 -10.31 18.53
C ILE A 38 -5.88 -9.95 17.70
N ALA A 39 -7.07 -10.32 18.17
CA ALA A 39 -8.32 -9.96 17.50
C ALA A 39 -8.52 -8.44 17.42
N TYR A 40 -8.17 -7.72 18.49
CA TYR A 40 -8.22 -6.26 18.50
C TYR A 40 -7.25 -5.64 17.48
N SER A 41 -6.02 -6.15 17.42
CA SER A 41 -5.00 -5.63 16.49
C SER A 41 -5.39 -5.85 15.05
N LEU A 42 -5.93 -7.04 14.71
CA LEU A 42 -6.44 -7.33 13.38
C LEU A 42 -7.48 -6.27 12.96
N THR A 43 -8.47 -6.04 13.81
CA THR A 43 -9.53 -5.04 13.56
C THR A 43 -8.96 -3.64 13.42
N TRP A 44 -8.07 -3.22 14.32
CA TRP A 44 -7.45 -1.89 14.30
C TRP A 44 -6.69 -1.62 13.00
N PHE A 45 -5.88 -2.58 12.53
CA PHE A 45 -5.12 -2.41 11.29
C PHE A 45 -6.02 -2.46 10.04
N GLN A 46 -7.10 -3.24 10.08
CA GLN A 46 -8.11 -3.25 9.02
C GLN A 46 -8.82 -1.90 8.90
N GLU A 47 -9.25 -1.31 10.01
CA GLU A 47 -9.84 0.03 10.03
C GLU A 47 -8.84 1.10 9.57
N LYS A 48 -7.58 1.03 10.04
CA LYS A 48 -6.51 1.95 9.63
C LYS A 48 -6.24 1.89 8.13
N ALA A 49 -6.28 0.69 7.55
CA ALA A 49 -6.10 0.49 6.11
C ALA A 49 -7.28 1.08 5.31
N ALA A 50 -8.51 0.88 5.78
CA ALA A 50 -9.69 1.48 5.17
C ALA A 50 -9.63 3.03 5.23
N ASP A 51 -9.26 3.59 6.38
CA ASP A 51 -9.09 5.04 6.57
C ASP A 51 -8.04 5.64 5.63
N ALA A 52 -6.92 4.95 5.41
CA ALA A 52 -5.86 5.40 4.50
C ALA A 52 -6.33 5.54 3.04
N LEU A 53 -7.43 4.88 2.69
CA LEU A 53 -8.10 4.95 1.39
C LEU A 53 -9.43 5.72 1.44
N ASN A 54 -9.67 6.50 2.51
CA ASN A 54 -10.91 7.22 2.77
C ASN A 54 -12.16 6.33 2.73
N GLY A 55 -12.05 5.07 3.14
CA GLY A 55 -13.13 4.08 3.11
C GLY A 55 -13.59 3.67 1.71
N LYS A 56 -12.84 4.01 0.66
CA LYS A 56 -13.21 3.74 -0.73
C LYS A 56 -13.11 2.28 -1.13
N LEU A 57 -12.25 1.52 -0.47
CA LEU A 57 -12.08 0.09 -0.68
C LEU A 57 -12.34 -0.66 0.62
N SER A 58 -13.02 -1.80 0.53
CA SER A 58 -13.11 -2.76 1.62
C SER A 58 -11.77 -3.47 1.83
N VAL A 59 -11.58 -4.05 3.02
CA VAL A 59 -10.40 -4.86 3.34
C VAL A 59 -10.22 -6.01 2.35
N ALA A 60 -11.31 -6.64 1.92
CA ALA A 60 -11.28 -7.74 0.96
C ALA A 60 -10.81 -7.28 -0.43
N GLU A 61 -11.22 -6.10 -0.88
CA GLU A 61 -10.76 -5.52 -2.15
C GLU A 61 -9.28 -5.14 -2.10
N ILE A 62 -8.82 -4.56 -0.99
CA ILE A 62 -7.39 -4.25 -0.76
C ILE A 62 -6.56 -5.54 -0.81
N GLU A 63 -7.03 -6.60 -0.14
CA GLU A 63 -6.35 -7.88 -0.10
C GLU A 63 -6.32 -8.57 -1.47
N ASN A 64 -7.44 -8.56 -2.20
CA ASN A 64 -7.48 -9.08 -3.57
C ASN A 64 -6.52 -8.30 -4.49
N PHE A 65 -6.52 -6.97 -4.41
CA PHE A 65 -5.60 -6.12 -5.16
C PHE A 65 -4.14 -6.46 -4.83
N ARG A 66 -3.80 -6.64 -3.55
CA ARG A 66 -2.46 -7.05 -3.11
C ARG A 66 -2.03 -8.37 -3.75
N GLN A 67 -2.89 -9.39 -3.72
CA GLN A 67 -2.57 -10.70 -4.29
C GLN A 67 -2.35 -10.66 -5.80
N LEU A 68 -3.11 -9.83 -6.52
CA LEU A 68 -2.90 -9.62 -7.95
C LEU A 68 -1.59 -8.86 -8.20
N PHE A 69 -1.31 -7.81 -7.42
CA PHE A 69 -0.09 -7.00 -7.53
C PHE A 69 1.19 -7.81 -7.29
N GLU A 70 1.18 -8.74 -6.32
CA GLU A 70 2.35 -9.58 -6.00
C GLU A 70 2.84 -10.45 -7.16
N GLN A 71 2.01 -10.67 -8.19
CA GLN A 71 2.43 -11.37 -9.41
C GLN A 71 3.38 -10.53 -10.28
N TYR A 72 3.35 -9.21 -10.11
CA TYR A 72 4.17 -8.24 -10.82
C TYR A 72 5.37 -7.75 -9.99
N ASP A 73 5.25 -7.78 -8.66
CA ASP A 73 6.35 -7.46 -7.74
C ASP A 73 7.32 -8.65 -7.55
N VAL A 74 8.02 -9.02 -8.61
CA VAL A 74 8.98 -10.15 -8.63
C VAL A 74 10.07 -9.99 -7.57
N ALA A 75 10.47 -8.74 -7.28
CA ALA A 75 11.52 -8.43 -6.33
C ALA A 75 11.02 -8.32 -4.87
N MET A 76 9.71 -8.41 -4.65
CA MET A 76 9.06 -8.21 -3.35
C MET A 76 9.47 -6.88 -2.68
N ASN A 77 9.61 -5.83 -3.48
CA ASN A 77 10.04 -4.51 -3.01
C ASN A 77 8.91 -3.47 -3.00
N GLY A 78 7.68 -3.89 -3.28
CA GLY A 78 6.49 -3.05 -3.32
C GLY A 78 6.31 -2.28 -4.62
N ARG A 79 7.01 -2.65 -5.70
CA ARG A 79 6.97 -1.94 -6.99
C ARG A 79 6.70 -2.89 -8.15
N MET A 80 6.01 -2.39 -9.17
CA MET A 80 5.89 -3.04 -10.49
C MET A 80 6.53 -2.18 -11.57
N GLU A 81 6.83 -2.76 -12.73
CA GLU A 81 7.33 -1.97 -13.85
C GLU A 81 6.19 -1.14 -14.47
N ALA A 82 6.48 0.09 -14.86
CA ALA A 82 5.49 1.01 -15.43
C ALA A 82 4.78 0.44 -16.68
N ARG A 83 5.49 -0.36 -17.47
CA ARG A 83 4.94 -1.04 -18.67
C ARG A 83 3.90 -2.11 -18.34
N GLU A 84 3.90 -2.64 -17.11
CA GLU A 84 3.02 -3.73 -16.68
C GLU A 84 1.66 -3.23 -16.21
N LEU A 85 1.56 -1.94 -15.85
CA LEU A 85 0.33 -1.32 -15.37
C LEU A 85 -0.86 -1.56 -16.31
N ARG A 86 -0.62 -1.50 -17.63
CA ARG A 86 -1.62 -1.75 -18.66
C ARG A 86 -2.24 -3.14 -18.55
N THR A 87 -1.39 -4.16 -18.48
CA THR A 87 -1.81 -5.56 -18.37
C THR A 87 -2.56 -5.76 -17.07
N PHE A 88 -2.00 -5.27 -15.96
CA PHE A 88 -2.59 -5.36 -14.64
C PHE A 88 -3.99 -4.72 -14.56
N ALA A 89 -4.13 -3.49 -15.09
CA ALA A 89 -5.40 -2.76 -15.06
C ALA A 89 -6.50 -3.44 -15.90
N ILE A 90 -6.16 -3.92 -17.09
CA ILE A 90 -7.15 -4.46 -18.04
C ILE A 90 -7.44 -5.94 -17.76
N GLN A 91 -6.41 -6.74 -17.51
CA GLN A 91 -6.57 -8.20 -17.40
C GLN A 91 -6.93 -8.66 -15.99
N ASP A 92 -6.28 -8.10 -14.96
CA ASP A 92 -6.47 -8.58 -13.58
C ASP A 92 -7.52 -7.78 -12.82
N LEU A 93 -7.52 -6.46 -12.98
CA LEU A 93 -8.52 -5.59 -12.35
C LEU A 93 -9.79 -5.41 -13.19
N ASN A 94 -9.76 -5.86 -14.46
CA ASN A 94 -10.88 -5.77 -15.40
C ASN A 94 -11.47 -4.35 -15.50
N LEU A 95 -10.58 -3.33 -15.53
CA LEU A 95 -10.95 -1.93 -15.69
C LEU A 95 -11.17 -1.59 -17.17
N ASP A 96 -12.21 -0.81 -17.45
CA ASP A 96 -12.46 -0.25 -18.77
C ASP A 96 -11.72 1.08 -18.93
N VAL A 97 -10.43 0.99 -19.28
CA VAL A 97 -9.53 2.14 -19.46
C VAL A 97 -8.87 2.07 -20.84
N ASN A 98 -8.73 3.21 -21.50
CA ASN A 98 -8.13 3.28 -22.82
C ASN A 98 -6.61 3.55 -22.76
N ASP A 99 -5.94 3.42 -23.91
CA ASP A 99 -4.49 3.59 -24.02
C ASP A 99 -4.01 4.96 -23.53
N ALA A 100 -4.73 6.03 -23.87
CA ALA A 100 -4.35 7.39 -23.50
C ALA A 100 -4.52 7.64 -21.99
N GLU A 101 -5.54 7.04 -21.37
CA GLU A 101 -5.75 7.10 -19.93
C GLU A 101 -4.65 6.37 -19.17
N ILE A 102 -4.30 5.16 -19.61
CA ILE A 102 -3.19 4.41 -19.00
C ILE A 102 -1.87 5.17 -19.14
N ASP A 103 -1.55 5.71 -20.31
CA ASP A 103 -0.30 6.44 -20.53
C ASP A 103 -0.25 7.73 -19.67
N ALA A 104 -1.39 8.40 -19.48
CA ALA A 104 -1.50 9.53 -18.58
C ALA A 104 -1.30 9.13 -17.11
N VAL A 105 -1.83 7.97 -16.69
CA VAL A 105 -1.65 7.45 -15.33
C VAL A 105 -0.20 7.04 -15.11
N VAL A 106 0.45 6.36 -16.05
CA VAL A 106 1.88 6.02 -15.96
C VAL A 106 2.71 7.29 -15.81
N THR A 107 2.44 8.31 -16.60
CA THR A 107 3.15 9.60 -16.52
C THR A 107 2.93 10.29 -15.16
N LEU A 108 1.72 10.18 -14.61
CA LEU A 108 1.36 10.77 -13.32
C LEU A 108 2.07 10.05 -12.16
N LEU A 109 2.12 8.72 -12.19
CA LEU A 109 2.66 7.91 -11.11
C LEU A 109 4.20 7.81 -11.18
N ASP A 110 4.79 7.68 -12.38
CA ASP A 110 6.23 7.65 -12.59
C ASP A 110 6.81 9.05 -12.88
N ALA A 111 6.45 10.06 -12.07
CA ALA A 111 6.81 11.46 -12.34
C ALA A 111 8.34 11.73 -12.35
N ASN A 112 9.11 10.87 -11.69
CA ASN A 112 10.58 10.90 -11.68
C ASN A 112 11.22 9.98 -12.73
N ASN A 113 10.40 9.32 -13.55
CA ASN A 113 10.80 8.49 -14.69
C ASN A 113 11.79 7.37 -14.30
N THR A 114 11.50 6.72 -13.18
CA THR A 114 12.24 5.56 -12.66
C THR A 114 11.96 4.29 -13.44
N GLY A 115 10.83 4.24 -14.16
CA GLY A 115 10.31 3.04 -14.82
C GLY A 115 9.55 2.10 -13.87
N TYR A 116 9.36 2.49 -12.61
CA TYR A 116 8.69 1.68 -11.58
C TYR A 116 7.57 2.46 -10.92
N LEU A 117 6.51 1.75 -10.54
CA LEU A 117 5.34 2.30 -9.88
C LEU A 117 5.17 1.65 -8.51
N GLU A 118 4.93 2.46 -7.47
CA GLU A 118 4.77 1.97 -6.11
C GLU A 118 3.36 1.39 -5.90
N TYR A 119 3.27 0.28 -5.18
CA TYR A 119 2.01 -0.35 -4.78
C TYR A 119 0.99 0.65 -4.23
N THR A 120 1.44 1.51 -3.30
CA THR A 120 0.56 2.47 -2.62
C THR A 120 0.00 3.54 -3.56
N GLU A 121 0.70 3.86 -4.64
CA GLU A 121 0.29 4.86 -5.63
C GLU A 121 -0.76 4.27 -6.57
N ILE A 122 -0.54 3.03 -7.04
CA ILE A 122 -1.47 2.33 -7.90
C ILE A 122 -2.76 2.00 -7.12
N LEU A 123 -2.65 1.56 -5.86
CA LEU A 123 -3.82 1.30 -5.01
C LEU A 123 -4.65 2.56 -4.80
N LYS A 124 -4.01 3.73 -4.55
CA LYS A 124 -4.71 5.02 -4.43
C LYS A 124 -5.38 5.43 -5.74
N TRP A 125 -4.73 5.17 -6.88
CA TRP A 125 -5.34 5.41 -8.18
C TRP A 125 -6.55 4.49 -8.41
N TYR A 126 -6.41 3.19 -8.18
CA TYR A 126 -7.48 2.20 -8.30
C TYR A 126 -8.68 2.56 -7.43
N ALA A 127 -8.45 2.92 -6.16
CA ALA A 127 -9.50 3.38 -5.25
C ALA A 127 -10.27 4.59 -5.78
N ARG A 128 -9.68 5.43 -6.66
CA ARG A 128 -10.39 6.55 -7.30
C ARG A 128 -11.21 6.13 -8.52
N GLN A 129 -10.91 4.99 -9.14
CA GLN A 129 -11.65 4.49 -10.31
C GLN A 129 -12.92 3.73 -9.91
N VAL A 130 -12.88 3.01 -8.79
CA VAL A 130 -14.00 2.15 -8.34
C VAL A 130 -14.92 2.79 -7.29
N ALA A 131 -14.59 3.99 -6.82
CA ALA A 131 -15.41 4.77 -5.87
C ALA A 131 -16.30 5.79 -6.60
#